data_AF-A0A495R6H3-F1
#
_entry.id   AF-A0A495R6H3-F1
#
_cell.length_a   1.000
_cell.length_b   1.000
_cell.length_c   1.000
_cell.angle_alpha   90.00
_cell.angle_beta   90.00
_cell.angle_gamma   90.00
#
_symmetry.space_group_name_H-M   'P 1'
#
loop_
_entity.id
_entity.type
_entity.pdbx_description
1 polymer ?
#
loop_
_entity_poly.entity_id
_entity_poly.type
_entity_poly.pdbx_seq_one_letter_code
_entity_poly.pdbx_strand_id
1 'polypeptide(L)' 'MNNPQQPRLTPIEEWEDEATAMLDGVEYDTDLGLRMARDAIRVSNGELSDAEFHEKYHEAVLAEFGADERPTKPEGFDDD' A
#
# COMPACT_ATOMS: atom_id res chain seq x y z
N MET A 1 7.79 1.66 -17.15
CA MET A 1 9.23 1.75 -17.50
C MET A 1 10.01 1.27 -16.29
N ASN A 2 10.53 0.03 -16.28
CA ASN A 2 11.42 -0.41 -15.20
C ASN A 2 12.81 0.15 -15.47
N ASN A 3 13.27 1.09 -14.64
CA ASN A 3 14.64 1.57 -14.69
C ASN A 3 15.54 0.50 -14.03
N PRO A 4 16.43 -0.20 -14.77
CA PRO A 4 17.19 -1.34 -14.27
C PRO A 4 18.26 -0.98 -13.21
N GLN A 5 18.26 0.27 -12.72
CA GLN A 5 19.21 0.81 -11.74
C GLN A 5 18.58 1.13 -10.37
N GLN A 6 17.26 1.01 -10.19
CA GLN A 6 16.69 1.15 -8.85
C GLN A 6 16.92 -0.15 -8.06
N PRO A 7 17.61 -0.09 -6.90
CA PRO A 7 17.79 -1.26 -6.07
C PRO A 7 16.41 -1.77 -5.65
N ARG A 8 16.17 -3.07 -5.85
CA ARG A 8 14.94 -3.73 -5.40
C ARG A 8 14.81 -3.52 -3.90
N LEU A 9 13.71 -2.95 -3.45
CA LEU A 9 13.42 -2.78 -2.03
C LEU A 9 13.27 -4.16 -1.41
N THR A 10 14.25 -4.52 -0.60
CA THR A 10 14.22 -5.67 0.29
C THR A 10 14.04 -5.14 1.70
N PRO A 11 12.88 -5.37 2.32
CA PRO A 11 12.73 -5.07 3.73
C PRO A 11 13.79 -5.81 4.56
N ILE A 12 14.30 -5.16 5.61
CA ILE A 12 15.12 -5.80 6.65
C ILE A 12 14.23 -6.68 7.51
N GLU A 13 14.70 -7.79 8.10
CA GLU A 13 13.82 -8.73 8.82
C GLU A 13 13.02 -8.07 9.95
N GLU A 14 13.57 -7.06 10.62
CA GLU A 14 12.94 -6.41 11.78
C GLU A 14 11.80 -5.44 11.43
N TRP A 15 11.62 -5.08 10.16
CA TRP A 15 10.65 -4.04 9.78
C TRP A 15 9.19 -4.42 10.09
N GLU A 16 8.84 -5.71 9.99
CA GLU A 16 7.48 -6.17 10.24
C GLU A 16 7.13 -6.08 11.71
N ASP A 17 8.08 -6.38 12.59
CA ASP A 17 7.91 -6.29 14.04
C ASP A 17 7.71 -4.83 14.44
N GLU A 18 8.48 -3.90 13.87
CA GLU A 18 8.33 -2.46 14.12
C GLU A 18 6.98 -1.94 13.59
N ALA A 19 6.62 -2.30 12.36
CA ALA A 19 5.33 -1.91 11.78
C ALA A 19 4.15 -2.48 12.57
N THR A 20 4.27 -3.74 13.05
CA THR A 20 3.26 -4.37 13.91
C THR A 20 3.12 -3.59 15.21
N ALA A 21 4.24 -3.27 15.88
CA ALA A 21 4.21 -2.51 17.14
C ALA A 21 3.63 -1.10 16.98
N MET A 22 3.86 -0.45 15.83
CA MET A 22 3.27 0.85 15.50
C MET A 22 1.75 0.76 15.27
N LEU A 23 1.31 -0.29 14.57
CA LEU A 23 -0.11 -0.46 14.19
C LEU A 23 -0.96 -1.05 15.32
N ASP A 24 -0.40 -1.87 16.21
CA ASP A 24 -1.11 -2.43 17.37
C ASP A 24 -1.63 -1.33 18.33
N GLY A 25 -1.07 -0.12 18.25
CA GLY A 25 -1.51 1.03 19.03
C GLY A 25 -2.67 1.83 18.42
N VAL A 26 -3.14 1.50 17.21
CA VAL A 26 -4.24 2.22 16.54
C VAL A 26 -5.53 1.39 16.53
N GLU A 27 -6.66 2.04 16.25
CA GLU A 27 -7.98 1.39 16.25
C GLU A 27 -8.25 0.54 15.00
N TYR A 28 -7.32 0.53 14.05
CA TYR A 28 -7.48 -0.09 12.74
C TYR A 28 -6.86 -1.49 12.67
N ASP A 29 -7.29 -2.29 11.69
CA ASP A 29 -6.77 -3.63 11.43
C ASP A 29 -5.26 -3.62 11.06
N THR A 30 -4.43 -3.98 12.05
CA THR A 30 -2.98 -4.18 11.90
C THR A 30 -2.63 -5.17 10.79
N ASP A 31 -3.35 -6.28 10.67
CA ASP A 31 -3.07 -7.30 9.66
C ASP A 31 -3.38 -6.78 8.25
N LEU A 32 -4.39 -5.93 8.09
CA LEU A 32 -4.65 -5.22 6.85
C LEU A 32 -3.49 -4.28 6.51
N GLY A 33 -3.05 -3.44 7.47
CA GLY A 33 -1.93 -2.51 7.28
C GLY A 33 -0.64 -3.22 6.87
N LEU A 34 -0.28 -4.32 7.55
CA LEU A 34 0.92 -5.11 7.24
C LEU A 34 0.85 -5.76 5.84
N ARG A 35 -0.32 -6.30 5.47
CA ARG A 35 -0.52 -6.86 4.13
C ARG A 35 -0.38 -5.78 3.05
N MET A 36 -0.95 -4.60 3.26
CA MET A 36 -0.84 -3.48 2.33
C MET A 36 0.60 -2.99 2.20
N ALA A 37 1.34 -2.87 3.31
CA ALA A 37 2.75 -2.46 3.29
C ALA A 37 3.64 -3.44 2.48
N ARG A 38 3.47 -4.75 2.67
CA ARG A 38 4.19 -5.78 1.89
C ARG A 38 3.94 -5.64 0.40
N ASP A 39 2.68 -5.44 0.00
CA ASP A 39 2.34 -5.31 -1.41
C ASP A 39 2.73 -3.94 -1.98
N ALA A 40 2.78 -2.88 -1.18
CA ALA A 40 3.31 -1.57 -1.61
C ALA A 40 4.81 -1.65 -1.96
N ILE A 41 5.58 -2.50 -1.26
CA ILE A 41 6.97 -2.80 -1.62
C ILE A 41 7.03 -3.54 -2.96
N ARG A 42 6.12 -4.48 -3.21
CA ARG A 42 6.02 -5.18 -4.50
C ARG A 42 5.63 -4.23 -5.63
N VAL A 43 4.74 -3.28 -5.37
CA VAL A 43 4.41 -2.19 -6.30
C VAL A 43 5.65 -1.37 -6.63
N SER A 44 6.38 -0.93 -5.61
CA SER A 44 7.62 -0.16 -5.77
C SER A 44 8.70 -0.92 -6.55
N ASN A 45 8.72 -2.25 -6.44
CA ASN A 45 9.62 -3.13 -7.19
C ASN A 45 9.13 -3.45 -8.62
N GLY A 46 7.93 -3.00 -9.01
CA GLY A 46 7.30 -3.32 -10.28
C GLY A 46 6.82 -4.78 -10.38
N GLU A 47 6.65 -5.47 -9.25
CA GLU A 47 6.15 -6.85 -9.12
C GLU A 47 4.62 -6.92 -8.99
N LEU A 48 3.97 -5.79 -8.72
CA LEU A 48 2.52 -5.60 -8.66
C LEU A 48 2.21 -4.24 -9.29
N SER A 49 1.17 -4.12 -10.12
CA SER A 49 0.78 -2.79 -10.62
C SER A 49 -0.05 -2.01 -9.59
N ASP A 50 -0.03 -0.69 -9.67
CA ASP A 50 -0.86 0.19 -8.84
C ASP A 50 -2.34 -0.18 -8.95
N ALA A 51 -2.81 -0.47 -10.17
CA ALA A 51 -4.21 -0.88 -10.41
C ALA A 51 -4.55 -2.18 -9.69
N GLU A 52 -3.70 -3.21 -9.78
CA GLU A 52 -3.93 -4.49 -9.10
C GLU A 52 -3.87 -4.35 -7.58
N PHE A 53 -2.94 -3.54 -7.06
CA PHE A 53 -2.87 -3.22 -5.62
C PHE A 53 -4.17 -2.57 -5.15
N HIS A 54 -4.61 -1.55 -5.86
CA HIS A 54 -5.82 -0.82 -5.54
C HIS A 54 -7.07 -1.69 -5.61
N GLU A 55 -7.23 -2.50 -6.65
CA GLU A 55 -8.36 -3.44 -6.77
C GLU A 55 -8.36 -4.47 -5.64
N LYS A 56 -7.18 -5.02 -5.31
CA LYS A 56 -7.02 -6.04 -4.27
C LYS A 56 -7.49 -5.57 -2.88
N TYR A 57 -7.23 -4.32 -2.53
CA TYR A 57 -7.51 -3.79 -1.18
C TYR A 57 -8.77 -2.94 -1.09
N HIS A 58 -9.45 -2.64 -2.21
CA HIS A 58 -10.63 -1.77 -2.25
C HIS A 58 -11.70 -2.11 -1.20
N GLU A 59 -12.16 -3.36 -1.21
CA GLU A 59 -13.25 -3.78 -0.32
C GLU A 59 -12.84 -3.76 1.16
N ALA A 60 -11.59 -4.14 1.45
CA ALA A 60 -11.07 -4.14 2.81
C ALA A 60 -10.87 -2.72 3.34
N VAL A 61 -10.38 -1.80 2.51
CA VAL A 61 -10.23 -0.38 2.85
C VAL A 61 -11.59 0.27 3.07
N LEU A 62 -12.58 -0.01 2.20
CA LEU A 62 -13.95 0.47 2.40
C LEU A 62 -14.57 -0.07 3.69
N ALA A 63 -14.35 -1.35 4.00
CA ALA A 63 -14.89 -1.96 5.21
C ALA A 63 -14.27 -1.36 6.49
N GLU A 64 -12.97 -1.08 6.45
CA GLU A 64 -12.22 -0.59 7.61
C GLU A 64 -12.39 0.92 7.84
N PHE A 65 -12.25 1.71 6.78
CA PHE A 65 -12.19 3.16 6.87
C PHE A 65 -13.50 3.85 6.45
N GLY A 66 -14.47 3.09 5.88
CA GLY A 66 -15.74 3.63 5.39
C GLY A 66 -15.61 4.47 4.11
N ALA A 67 -14.40 4.68 3.62
CA ALA A 67 -14.09 5.44 2.42
C ALA A 67 -12.85 4.89 1.73
N ASP A 68 -12.82 5.06 0.40
CA ASP A 68 -11.67 4.76 -0.43
C ASP A 68 -11.34 6.02 -1.24
N GLU A 69 -10.33 6.74 -0.78
CA GLU A 69 -9.87 8.00 -1.37
C GLU A 69 -8.70 7.79 -2.34
N ARG A 70 -8.63 6.64 -3.01
CA ARG A 70 -7.60 6.41 -4.04
C ARG A 70 -7.63 7.56 -5.07
N PRO A 71 -6.47 8.11 -5.46
CA PRO A 71 -6.37 9.09 -6.54
C PRO A 71 -6.63 8.39 -7.87
N THR A 72 -7.89 8.07 -8.13
CA THR A 72 -8.38 7.47 -9.38
C THR A 72 -8.50 8.51 -10.49
N LYS A 73 -8.47 9.80 -10.14
CA LYS A 73 -8.31 10.90 -11.08
C LYS A 73 -6.83 11.06 -11.42
N PRO A 74 -6.46 11.23 -12.70
CA PRO A 74 -5.09 11.56 -13.06
C PRO A 74 -4.64 12.83 -12.33
N GLU A 75 -3.40 12.85 -11.84
CA GLU A 75 -2.76 14.06 -11.32
C GLU A 75 -2.96 15.23 -12.31
N GLY A 76 -3.61 16.31 -11.87
CA GLY A 76 -3.92 17.49 -12.68
C GLY A 76 -5.34 17.56 -13.27
N PHE A 77 -6.23 16.61 -12.97
CA PHE A 77 -7.67 16.78 -13.18
C PHE A 77 -8.30 17.46 -11.95
N ASP A 78 -8.10 18.77 -11.83
CA ASP A 78 -8.95 19.61 -11.00
C ASP A 78 -10.32 19.71 -11.71
N ASP A 79 -11.40 19.32 -11.02
CA ASP A 79 -12.77 19.61 -11.50
C ASP A 79 -12.97 21.13 -11.42
N ASP A 80 -12.84 21.82 -12.55
CA ASP A 80 -13.32 23.21 -12.76
C ASP A 80 -14.85 23.31 -12.57
#